data_AF-A0A937X196-F1
#
_entry.id   AF-A0A937X196-F1
#
_cell.length_a   1.000
_cell.length_b   1.000
_cell.length_c   1.000
_cell.angle_alpha   90.00
_cell.angle_beta   90.00
_cell.angle_gamma   90.00
#
_symmetry.space_group_name_H-M   'P 1'
#
loop_
_entity.id
_entity.type
_entity.pdbx_description
1 polymer ?
#
loop_
_entity_poly.entity_id
_entity_poly.type
_entity_poly.pdbx_seq_one_letter_code
_entity_poly.pdbx_strand_id
1 'polypeptide(L)'
;MPTLEPGLPFLDELDTRIALIQALIPIGLAAVSEVLEREVEALCGIKHSRKGKETAPRRWGRQRGSVYLSDQKVPVLVPRVRDVLNNKEVELASYDKLQNLSPVNETLLVRLLSGLSARRYADCAA
;
A
#
# COMPACT_ATOMS: atom_id res chain seq x y z
N MET A 1 6.45 52.48 -5.04
CA MET A 1 6.04 51.10 -5.29
C MET A 1 7.08 50.21 -4.64
N PRO A 2 6.80 49.56 -3.50
CA PRO A 2 7.75 48.59 -2.96
C PRO A 2 7.77 47.41 -3.93
N THR A 3 8.96 47.09 -4.44
CA THR A 3 9.23 45.91 -5.23
C THR A 3 8.86 44.69 -4.39
N LEU A 4 7.92 43.88 -4.89
CA LEU A 4 7.59 42.57 -4.31
C LEU A 4 8.89 41.76 -4.18
N GLU A 5 9.25 41.45 -2.93
CA GLU A 5 10.30 40.49 -2.59
C GLU A 5 10.11 39.20 -3.42
N PRO A 6 11.19 38.59 -3.94
CA PRO A 6 11.08 37.25 -4.52
C PRO A 6 10.53 36.30 -3.45
N GLY A 7 9.55 35.48 -3.82
CA GLY A 7 8.90 34.53 -2.90
C GLY A 7 9.93 33.71 -2.11
N LEU A 8 9.63 33.41 -0.85
CA LEU A 8 10.54 32.68 0.04
C LEU A 8 10.89 31.30 -0.57
N PRO A 9 12.16 31.02 -0.93
CA PRO A 9 12.55 29.82 -1.67
C PRO A 9 12.30 28.50 -0.89
N PHE A 10 12.17 28.57 0.44
CA PHE A 10 11.79 27.43 1.27
C PHE A 10 10.36 26.93 1.00
N LEU A 11 9.45 27.80 0.51
CA LEU A 11 8.08 27.42 0.19
C LEU A 11 8.02 26.54 -1.07
N ASP A 12 8.83 26.82 -2.08
CA ASP A 12 8.92 25.97 -3.29
C ASP A 12 9.47 24.57 -2.96
N GLU A 13 10.44 24.49 -2.04
CA GLU A 13 10.94 23.22 -1.51
C GLU A 13 9.85 22.46 -0.74
N LEU A 14 9.04 23.18 0.04
CA LEU A 14 7.91 22.62 0.78
C LEU A 14 6.83 22.08 -0.15
N ASP A 15 6.46 22.82 -1.20
CA ASP A 15 5.46 22.39 -2.19
C ASP A 15 5.91 21.11 -2.91
N THR A 16 7.19 21.03 -3.26
CA THR A 16 7.79 19.83 -3.85
C THR A 16 7.71 18.64 -2.90
N ARG A 17 8.03 18.84 -1.61
CA ARG A 17 7.91 17.79 -0.59
C ARG A 17 6.47 17.35 -0.39
N ILE A 18 5.52 18.28 -0.35
CA ILE A 18 4.09 17.98 -0.21
C ILE A 18 3.60 17.16 -1.40
N ALA A 19 3.94 17.58 -2.63
CA ALA A 19 3.58 16.85 -3.85
C ALA A 19 4.12 15.41 -3.83
N LEU A 20 5.38 15.22 -3.40
CA LEU A 20 5.97 13.90 -3.27
C LEU A 20 5.23 13.04 -2.23
N ILE A 21 4.94 13.59 -1.04
CA ILE A 21 4.19 12.88 0.01
C ILE A 21 2.83 12.44 -0.52
N GLN A 22 2.10 13.34 -1.18
CA GLN A 22 0.80 13.05 -1.76
C GLN A 22 0.87 11.96 -2.85
N ALA A 23 1.92 11.96 -3.67
CA ALA A 23 2.13 10.94 -4.70
C ALA A 23 2.48 9.56 -4.11
N LEU A 24 3.14 9.50 -2.94
CA LEU A 24 3.51 8.24 -2.30
C LEU A 24 2.34 7.49 -1.65
N ILE A 25 1.31 8.21 -1.20
CA ILE A 25 0.12 7.62 -0.55
C ILE A 25 -0.57 6.56 -1.45
N PRO A 26 -0.97 6.85 -2.70
CA PRO A 26 -1.63 5.85 -3.55
C PRO A 26 -0.70 4.67 -3.89
N ILE A 27 0.62 4.90 -3.98
CA ILE A 27 1.60 3.84 -4.21
C ILE A 27 1.66 2.88 -3.01
N GLY A 28 1.69 3.43 -1.78
CA GLY A 28 1.64 2.63 -0.55
C GLY A 28 0.36 1.81 -0.45
N LEU A 29 -0.79 2.39 -0.80
CA LEU A 29 -2.07 1.67 -0.82
C LEU A 29 -2.13 0.58 -1.89
N ALA A 30 -1.54 0.82 -3.06
CA ALA A 30 -1.42 -0.21 -4.10
C ALA A 30 -0.55 -1.38 -3.61
N ALA A 31 0.57 -1.09 -2.93
CA ALA A 31 1.44 -2.12 -2.35
C ALA A 31 0.72 -2.94 -1.28
N VAL A 32 -0.10 -2.31 -0.42
CA VAL A 32 -0.97 -3.03 0.52
C VAL A 32 -1.93 -3.96 -0.21
N SER A 33 -2.62 -3.47 -1.23
CA SER A 33 -3.54 -4.30 -2.02
C SER A 33 -2.82 -5.49 -2.66
N GLU A 34 -1.60 -5.29 -3.13
CA GLU A 34 -0.79 -6.34 -3.74
C GLU A 34 -0.42 -7.43 -2.73
N VAL A 35 0.01 -7.04 -1.51
CA VAL A 35 0.32 -8.00 -0.44
C VAL A 35 -0.88 -8.86 -0.10
N LEU A 36 -2.07 -8.25 0.04
CA LEU A 36 -3.31 -8.98 0.31
C LEU A 36 -3.66 -9.95 -0.83
N GLU A 37 -3.60 -9.50 -2.08
CA GLU A 37 -3.90 -10.35 -3.25
C GLU A 37 -2.89 -11.49 -3.43
N ARG A 38 -1.61 -11.28 -3.10
CA ARG A 38 -0.59 -12.35 -3.11
C ARG A 38 -0.92 -13.44 -2.09
N GLU A 39 -1.35 -13.09 -0.88
CA GLU A 39 -1.79 -14.09 0.10
C GLU A 39 -3.04 -14.83 -0.38
N VAL A 40 -4.02 -14.11 -0.94
CA VAL A 40 -5.21 -14.72 -1.53
C VAL A 40 -4.84 -15.67 -2.66
N GLU A 41 -3.86 -15.32 -3.50
CA GLU A 41 -3.35 -16.20 -4.55
C GLU A 41 -2.61 -17.41 -3.99
N ALA A 42 -1.85 -17.28 -2.90
CA ALA A 42 -1.25 -18.41 -2.22
C ALA A 42 -2.30 -19.39 -1.67
N LEU A 43 -3.38 -18.86 -1.08
CA LEU A 43 -4.49 -19.66 -0.52
C LEU A 43 -5.39 -20.26 -1.59
N CYS A 44 -5.74 -19.47 -2.61
CA CYS A 44 -6.75 -19.81 -3.60
C CYS A 44 -6.15 -20.14 -4.98
N GLY A 45 -4.83 -20.19 -5.16
CA GLY A 45 -4.18 -20.34 -6.46
C GLY A 45 -4.45 -19.16 -7.43
N ILE A 46 -3.89 -19.26 -8.63
CA ILE A 46 -3.96 -18.25 -9.68
C ILE A 46 -5.41 -17.86 -9.99
N LYS A 47 -5.63 -16.55 -10.20
CA LYS A 47 -6.95 -16.00 -10.55
C LYS A 47 -7.47 -16.61 -11.86
N HIS A 48 -8.78 -16.85 -11.92
CA HIS A 48 -9.48 -17.43 -13.10
C HIS A 48 -9.06 -18.85 -13.49
N SER A 49 -8.28 -19.56 -12.66
CA SER A 49 -8.05 -20.99 -12.85
C SER A 49 -9.34 -21.79 -12.62
N ARG A 50 -9.62 -22.76 -13.50
CA ARG A 50 -10.79 -23.64 -13.36
C ARG A 50 -10.58 -24.55 -12.14
N LYS A 51 -11.55 -24.53 -11.23
CA LYS A 51 -11.48 -25.19 -9.93
C LYS A 51 -12.67 -26.13 -9.72
N GLY A 52 -12.41 -27.41 -9.50
CA GLY A 52 -13.43 -28.43 -9.21
C GLY A 52 -14.18 -28.15 -7.89
N LYS A 53 -15.41 -28.67 -7.74
CA LYS A 53 -16.31 -28.31 -6.61
C LYS A 53 -15.68 -28.49 -5.22
N GLU A 54 -14.73 -29.40 -5.07
CA GLU A 54 -14.05 -29.71 -3.79
C GLU A 54 -12.83 -28.85 -3.48
N THR A 55 -12.45 -27.90 -4.34
CA THR A 55 -11.32 -27.01 -4.05
C THR A 55 -11.74 -25.89 -3.10
N ALA A 56 -11.16 -25.93 -1.90
CA ALA A 56 -11.13 -24.85 -0.92
C ALA A 56 -9.66 -24.49 -0.60
N PRO A 57 -9.39 -23.26 -0.13
CA PRO A 57 -10.33 -22.16 0.00
C PRO A 57 -10.60 -21.40 -1.34
N ARG A 58 -11.65 -20.57 -1.37
CA ARG A 58 -12.13 -19.82 -2.54
C ARG A 58 -12.25 -18.32 -2.27
N ARG A 59 -12.07 -17.52 -3.34
CA ARG A 59 -12.33 -16.07 -3.33
C ARG A 59 -13.83 -15.80 -3.13
N TRP A 60 -14.17 -14.92 -2.19
CA TRP A 60 -15.56 -14.66 -1.78
C TRP A 60 -15.98 -13.18 -1.91
N GLY A 61 -15.23 -12.40 -2.69
CA GLY A 61 -15.46 -10.99 -2.92
C GLY A 61 -14.53 -10.09 -2.10
N ARG A 62 -15.00 -8.89 -1.77
CA ARG A 62 -14.25 -7.88 -1.00
C ARG A 62 -15.13 -7.27 0.07
N GLN A 63 -14.54 -6.82 1.17
CA GLN A 63 -15.20 -6.06 2.24
C GLN A 63 -14.51 -4.74 2.50
N ARG A 64 -15.26 -3.78 3.07
CA ARG A 64 -14.65 -2.56 3.61
C ARG A 64 -13.90 -2.89 4.89
N GLY A 65 -12.64 -2.47 4.95
CA GLY A 65 -11.78 -2.62 6.11
C GLY A 65 -10.88 -1.41 6.27
N SER A 66 -9.87 -1.54 7.12
CA SER A 66 -8.89 -0.49 7.36
C SER A 66 -7.57 -1.09 7.78
N VAL A 67 -6.48 -0.44 7.41
CA VAL A 67 -5.12 -0.77 7.82
C VAL A 67 -4.46 0.43 8.46
N TYR A 68 -3.39 0.21 9.22
CA TYR A 68 -2.52 1.27 9.67
C TYR A 68 -1.35 1.46 8.71
N LEU A 69 -1.12 2.72 8.33
CA LEU A 69 0.10 3.19 7.68
C LEU A 69 0.75 4.16 8.65
N SER A 70 1.83 3.73 9.30
CA SER A 70 2.43 4.44 10.44
C SER A 70 1.39 4.59 11.57
N ASP A 71 1.10 5.81 11.97
CA ASP A 71 0.11 6.23 12.96
C ASP A 71 -1.27 6.51 12.36
N GLN A 72 -1.41 6.50 11.03
CA GLN A 72 -2.66 6.80 10.35
C GLN A 72 -3.46 5.53 10.01
N LYS A 73 -4.74 5.52 10.39
CA LYS A 73 -5.70 4.48 9.97
C LYS A 73 -6.34 4.85 8.64
N VAL A 74 -6.16 4.01 7.62
CA VAL A 74 -6.62 4.27 6.25
C VAL A 74 -7.62 3.20 5.80
N PRO A 75 -8.78 3.58 5.22
CA PRO A 75 -9.76 2.62 4.71
C PRO A 75 -9.25 1.90 3.46
N VAL A 76 -9.52 0.59 3.37
CA VAL A 76 -9.16 -0.25 2.22
C VAL A 76 -10.26 -1.24 1.89
N LEU A 77 -10.23 -1.80 0.68
CA LEU A 77 -11.06 -2.94 0.28
C LEU A 77 -10.26 -4.24 0.46
N VAL A 78 -10.67 -5.05 1.42
CA VAL A 78 -9.99 -6.28 1.81
C VAL A 78 -10.59 -7.45 1.03
N PRO A 79 -9.79 -8.24 0.29
CA PRO A 79 -10.29 -9.43 -0.36
C PRO A 79 -10.68 -10.48 0.68
N ARG A 80 -11.75 -11.23 0.39
CA ARG A 80 -12.28 -12.27 1.27
C ARG A 80 -11.97 -13.65 0.72
N VAL A 81 -11.61 -14.54 1.62
CA VAL A 81 -11.36 -15.94 1.33
C VAL A 81 -12.29 -16.78 2.19
N ARG A 82 -12.98 -17.73 1.59
CA ARG A 82 -13.91 -18.63 2.28
C ARG A 82 -13.56 -20.07 1.99
N ASP A 83 -13.47 -20.86 3.04
CA ASP A 83 -13.49 -22.30 2.95
C ASP A 83 -14.94 -22.76 2.72
N VAL A 84 -15.21 -23.22 1.50
CA VAL A 84 -16.54 -23.69 1.09
C VAL A 84 -16.86 -25.09 1.61
N LEU A 85 -15.87 -25.88 2.01
CA LEU A 85 -16.07 -27.22 2.56
C LEU A 85 -16.52 -27.13 4.02
N ASN A 86 -15.85 -26.27 4.80
CA ASN A 86 -16.15 -26.07 6.22
C ASN A 86 -17.12 -24.91 6.47
N ASN A 87 -17.55 -24.22 5.40
CA ASN A 87 -18.43 -23.06 5.44
C ASN A 87 -17.92 -21.91 6.33
N LYS A 88 -16.59 -21.73 6.42
CA LYS A 88 -15.92 -20.74 7.30
C LYS A 88 -15.15 -19.71 6.50
N GLU A 89 -15.06 -18.50 7.03
CA GLU A 89 -14.17 -17.47 6.48
C GLU A 89 -12.73 -17.75 6.92
N VAL A 90 -11.78 -17.51 6.01
CA VAL A 90 -10.35 -17.64 6.26
C VAL A 90 -9.79 -16.22 6.37
N GLU A 91 -9.29 -15.89 7.56
CA GLU A 91 -8.64 -14.61 7.81
C GLU A 91 -7.28 -14.55 7.10
N LEU A 92 -6.95 -13.36 6.60
CA LEU A 92 -5.67 -13.10 5.94
C LEU A 92 -4.65 -12.66 7.00
N ALA A 93 -3.57 -13.42 7.15
CA ALA A 93 -2.52 -13.10 8.12
C ALA A 93 -1.81 -11.79 7.77
N SER A 94 -1.72 -11.45 6.48
CA SER A 94 -1.20 -10.15 6.06
C SER A 94 -2.12 -9.00 6.45
N TYR A 95 -3.44 -9.21 6.40
CA TYR A 95 -4.40 -8.19 6.84
C TYR A 95 -4.32 -7.97 8.36
N ASP A 96 -4.28 -9.05 9.15
CA ASP A 96 -4.11 -8.95 10.61
C ASP A 96 -2.83 -8.17 11.00
N LYS A 97 -1.70 -8.46 10.33
CA LYS A 97 -0.46 -7.69 10.54
C LYS A 97 -0.62 -6.20 10.21
N LEU A 98 -1.37 -5.87 9.16
CA LEU A 98 -1.63 -4.49 8.74
C LEU A 98 -2.69 -3.78 9.60
N GLN A 99 -3.45 -4.52 10.43
CA GLN A 99 -4.37 -3.94 11.41
C GLN A 99 -3.68 -3.51 12.71
N ASN A 100 -2.43 -3.93 12.92
CA ASN A 100 -1.67 -3.59 14.11
C ASN A 100 -0.76 -2.39 13.87
N LEU A 101 -0.66 -1.50 14.88
CA LEU A 101 0.30 -0.42 14.86
C LEU A 101 1.71 -1.01 14.90
N SER A 102 2.52 -0.71 13.90
CA SER A 102 3.92 -1.14 13.87
C SER A 102 4.81 0.08 13.67
N PRO A 103 5.87 0.26 14.49
CA PRO A 103 6.78 1.38 14.31
C PRO A 103 7.44 1.31 12.94
N VAL A 104 7.40 2.41 12.20
CA VAL A 104 8.16 2.51 10.96
C VAL A 104 9.65 2.48 11.31
N ASN A 105 10.39 1.61 10.63
CA ASN A 105 11.84 1.64 10.74
C ASN A 105 12.38 2.81 9.91
N GLU A 106 12.54 3.97 10.56
CA GLU A 106 13.02 5.21 9.94
C GLU A 106 14.33 5.01 9.18
N THR A 107 15.23 4.16 9.69
CA THR A 107 16.51 3.87 9.02
C THR A 107 16.29 3.16 7.67
N LEU A 108 15.35 2.21 7.60
CA LEU A 108 15.00 1.54 6.34
C LEU A 108 14.31 2.50 5.37
N LEU A 109 13.42 3.37 5.88
CA LEU A 109 12.74 4.38 5.06
C LEU A 109 13.74 5.35 4.46
N VAL A 110 14.66 5.90 5.26
CA VAL A 110 15.73 6.79 4.78
C VAL A 110 16.57 6.09 3.73
N ARG A 111 17.00 4.83 3.96
CA ARG A 111 17.76 4.06 2.96
C ARG A 111 17.01 3.86 1.64
N LEU A 112 15.71 3.55 1.70
CA LEU A 112 14.86 3.40 0.51
C LEU A 112 14.73 4.72 -0.24
N LEU A 113 14.41 5.82 0.46
CA LEU A 113 14.27 7.14 -0.14
C LEU A 113 15.59 7.65 -0.73
N SER A 114 16.71 7.48 -0.03
CA SER A 114 18.05 7.80 -0.55
C SER A 114 18.40 6.96 -1.78
N GLY A 115 17.97 5.70 -1.83
CA GLY A 115 18.16 4.82 -3.00
C GLY A 115 17.35 5.23 -4.23
N LEU A 116 16.18 5.85 -4.05
CA LEU A 116 15.33 6.37 -5.14
C LEU A 116 15.88 7.67 -5.75
N SER A 117 16.58 8.48 -4.96
CA SER A 117 17.06 9.81 -5.37
C SER A 117 18.28 9.78 -6.31
N ALA A 118 19.27 8.92 -6.07
CA ALA A 118 20.57 9.10 -6.71
C ALA A 118 20.73 8.47 -8.11
N ARG A 119 19.94 7.46 -8.46
CA ARG A 119 20.29 6.58 -9.61
C ARG A 119 19.70 7.03 -10.96
N ARG A 120 18.64 7.83 -10.97
CA ARG A 120 17.90 8.22 -12.19
C ARG A 120 17.49 9.70 -12.20
N TYR A 121 18.07 10.54 -11.35
CA TYR A 121 17.69 11.95 -11.26
C TYR A 121 17.86 12.70 -12.61
N ALA A 122 18.86 12.29 -13.41
CA ALA A 122 19.08 12.81 -14.76
C ALA A 122 17.94 12.49 -15.76
N ASP A 123 17.18 11.40 -15.56
CA ASP A 123 16.03 11.04 -16.41
C ASP A 123 14.79 11.90 -16.10
N CYS A 124 14.74 12.52 -14.92
CA CYS A 124 13.60 13.30 -14.43
C CYS A 124 13.81 14.81 -14.53
N ALA A 125 15.03 15.27 -14.82
CA ALA A 125 15.41 16.69 -14.88
C ALA A 125 15.28 17.32 -16.29
N ALA A 126 14.31 16.86 -17.09
CA ALA A 126 14.05 17.34 -18.45
C ALA A 126 12.89 18.35 -18.50
#